data_AF-A0A9X4AVV1-F1
#
_entry.id   AF-A0A9X4AVV1-F1
#
_cell.length_a   1.000
_cell.length_b   1.000
_cell.length_c   1.000
_cell.angle_alpha   90.00
_cell.angle_beta   90.00
_cell.angle_gamma   90.00
#
_symmetry.space_group_name_H-M   'P 1'
#
loop_
_entity.id
_entity.type
_entity.pdbx_description
1 polymer ?
#
loop_
_entity_poly.entity_id
_entity_poly.type
_entity_poly.pdbx_seq_one_letter_code
_entity_poly.pdbx_strand_id
1 'polypeptide(L)'
;MLSAYDRSLARRALGIAALVGCIVLLVVTATDEGGGFAKRAALCAALAPAAGGIGALAAARIARARGESRALEALGADPFRVMRGAVLGGAIVAAIGPALVLAEVADLEPLFPRPAAPSAWIVEPDGGMRDTIRGTRLGPGGVLEVALRSAEAFAGAPIGERRAAVGIALVILAVAAPLVATREGGSSGRVAFAVLLVVAMIAAFQLVAAGRASAFVVCVPPLVLLAHALVSRYRGAPPR
;
A
#
# COMPACT_ATOMS: atom_id res chain seq x y z
N MET A 1 12.69 15.33 23.34
CA MET A 1 12.74 16.57 22.54
C MET A 1 13.38 16.28 21.18
N LEU A 2 12.84 16.82 20.09
CA LEU A 2 13.43 16.69 18.74
C LEU A 2 14.58 17.68 18.58
N SER A 3 15.76 17.20 18.19
CA SER A 3 16.91 18.06 17.95
C SER A 3 16.73 18.91 16.69
N ALA A 4 17.57 19.95 16.50
CA ALA A 4 17.60 20.71 15.24
C ALA A 4 17.97 19.82 14.04
N TYR A 5 18.86 18.85 14.27
CA TYR A 5 19.23 17.83 13.29
C TYR A 5 18.01 16.98 12.87
N ASP A 6 17.25 16.45 13.84
CA ASP A 6 16.05 15.65 13.56
C ASP A 6 15.03 16.43 12.71
N ARG A 7 14.80 17.70 13.03
CA ARG A 7 13.89 18.58 12.27
C ARG A 7 14.38 18.83 10.85
N SER A 8 15.68 19.03 10.65
CA SER A 8 16.27 19.19 9.32
C SER A 8 16.12 17.92 8.49
N LEU A 9 16.44 16.76 9.08
CA LEU A 9 16.35 15.47 8.42
C LEU A 9 14.90 15.09 8.09
N ALA A 10 13.96 15.38 9.00
CA ALA A 10 12.53 15.18 8.79
C ALA A 10 12.01 16.03 7.63
N ARG A 11 12.40 17.31 7.53
CA ARG A 11 12.01 18.18 6.40
C ARG A 11 12.54 17.65 5.06
N ARG A 12 13.78 17.15 5.02
CA ARG A 12 14.35 16.53 3.80
C ARG A 12 13.56 15.29 3.41
N ALA A 13 13.30 14.38 4.35
CA ALA A 13 12.53 13.16 4.10
C ALA A 13 11.11 13.47 3.63
N LEU A 14 10.44 14.42 4.28
CA LEU A 14 9.09 14.88 3.93
C LEU A 14 9.06 15.50 2.52
N GLY A 15 10.01 16.38 2.18
CA GLY A 15 10.07 17.00 0.85
C GLY A 15 10.28 15.97 -0.27
N ILE A 16 11.17 14.99 -0.07
CA ILE A 16 11.40 13.93 -1.05
C ILE A 16 10.19 13.00 -1.14
N ALA A 17 9.61 12.59 -0.01
CA ALA A 17 8.42 11.74 0.01
C ALA A 17 7.22 12.44 -0.66
N ALA A 18 7.04 13.75 -0.42
CA ALA A 18 6.00 14.54 -1.08
C ALA A 18 6.21 14.59 -2.60
N LEU A 19 7.45 14.80 -3.07
CA LEU A 19 7.77 14.77 -4.50
C LEU A 19 7.45 13.41 -5.13
N VAL A 20 7.84 12.31 -4.48
CA VAL A 20 7.51 10.95 -4.93
C VAL A 20 5.99 10.74 -4.94
N GLY A 21 5.28 11.23 -3.93
CA GLY A 21 3.82 11.23 -3.87
C GLY A 21 3.17 11.99 -5.04
N CYS A 22 3.70 13.15 -5.42
CA CYS A 22 3.24 13.90 -6.59
C CYS A 22 3.46 13.11 -7.88
N ILE A 23 4.61 12.44 -8.04
CA ILE A 23 4.87 11.57 -9.20
C ILE A 23 3.87 10.42 -9.25
N VAL A 24 3.62 9.76 -8.12
CA VAL A 24 2.62 8.70 -8.00
C VAL A 24 1.24 9.21 -8.40
N LEU A 25 0.82 10.36 -7.89
CA LEU A 25 -0.45 10.97 -8.24
C LEU A 25 -0.54 11.23 -9.75
N LEU A 26 0.49 11.83 -10.35
CA LEU A 26 0.55 12.08 -11.79
C LEU A 26 0.40 10.80 -12.60
N VAL A 27 1.18 9.76 -12.26
CA VAL A 27 1.11 8.45 -12.95
C VAL A 27 -0.28 7.85 -12.82
N VAL A 28 -0.86 7.83 -11.62
CA VAL A 28 -2.23 7.31 -11.40
C VAL A 28 -3.25 8.10 -12.20
N THR A 29 -3.17 9.44 -12.20
CA THR A 29 -4.11 10.28 -12.96
C THR A 29 -3.95 10.15 -14.48
N ALA A 30 -2.75 9.87 -14.96
CA ALA A 30 -2.44 9.72 -16.38
C ALA A 30 -2.79 8.32 -16.93
N THR A 31 -2.75 7.30 -16.09
CA THR A 31 -2.97 5.90 -16.49
C THR A 31 -4.39 5.40 -16.22
N ASP A 32 -5.13 6.04 -15.31
CA ASP A 32 -6.50 5.66 -14.97
C ASP A 32 -7.51 6.28 -15.96
N GLU A 33 -7.68 5.63 -17.11
CA GLU A 33 -8.66 5.97 -18.13
C GLU A 33 -10.09 5.76 -17.59
N GLY A 34 -10.72 6.84 -17.11
CA GLY A 34 -12.14 6.87 -16.75
C GLY A 34 -12.51 6.54 -15.31
N GLY A 35 -11.55 6.29 -14.42
CA GLY A 35 -11.81 6.13 -12.98
C GLY A 35 -12.13 7.46 -12.28
N GLY A 36 -13.15 7.44 -11.40
CA GLY A 36 -13.50 8.59 -10.55
C GLY A 36 -12.44 8.89 -9.47
N PHE A 37 -12.49 10.10 -8.90
CA PHE A 37 -11.52 10.58 -7.91
C PHE A 37 -11.29 9.60 -6.74
N ALA A 38 -12.35 8.98 -6.22
CA ALA A 38 -12.27 8.06 -5.09
C ALA A 38 -11.40 6.82 -5.39
N LYS A 39 -11.42 6.30 -6.63
CA LYS A 39 -10.59 5.16 -7.05
C LYS A 39 -9.12 5.54 -7.14
N ARG A 40 -8.85 6.71 -7.71
CA ARG A 40 -7.49 7.29 -7.77
C ARG A 40 -6.92 7.53 -6.38
N ALA A 41 -7.75 8.04 -5.46
CA ALA A 41 -7.38 8.25 -4.06
C ALA A 41 -7.01 6.93 -3.38
N ALA A 42 -7.70 5.81 -3.66
CA ALA A 42 -7.34 4.51 -3.13
C ALA A 42 -5.99 3.98 -3.64
N LEU A 43 -5.71 4.14 -4.94
CA LEU A 43 -4.41 3.77 -5.52
C LEU A 43 -3.28 4.62 -4.94
N CYS A 44 -3.48 5.93 -4.80
CA CYS A 44 -2.52 6.82 -4.17
C CYS A 44 -2.30 6.46 -2.69
N ALA A 45 -3.38 6.13 -1.97
CA ALA A 45 -3.32 5.73 -0.57
C ALA A 45 -2.50 4.45 -0.38
N ALA A 46 -2.66 3.47 -1.28
CA ALA A 46 -1.88 2.22 -1.27
C ALA A 46 -0.38 2.45 -1.50
N LEU A 47 -0.02 3.50 -2.26
CA LEU A 47 1.37 3.83 -2.61
C LEU A 47 2.04 4.82 -1.65
N ALA A 48 1.26 5.52 -0.80
CA ALA A 48 1.79 6.49 0.15
C ALA A 48 2.89 5.93 1.09
N PRO A 49 2.80 4.70 1.63
CA PRO A 49 3.88 4.12 2.43
C PRO A 49 5.18 3.91 1.66
N ALA A 50 5.11 3.58 0.37
CA ALA A 50 6.29 3.47 -0.48
C ALA A 50 6.96 4.83 -0.68
N ALA A 51 6.17 5.89 -0.93
CA ALA A 51 6.68 7.25 -1.03
C ALA A 51 7.37 7.71 0.27
N GLY A 52 6.75 7.45 1.42
CA GLY A 52 7.34 7.72 2.74
C GLY A 52 8.63 6.94 2.99
N GLY A 53 8.66 5.66 2.62
CA GLY A 53 9.85 4.81 2.70
C GLY A 53 11.01 5.33 1.83
N ILE A 54 10.73 5.70 0.57
CA ILE A 54 11.72 6.26 -0.36
C ILE A 54 12.25 7.59 0.15
N GLY A 55 11.39 8.49 0.65
CA GLY A 55 11.82 9.76 1.22
C GLY A 55 12.72 9.59 2.44
N ALA A 56 12.37 8.67 3.34
CA ALA A 56 13.21 8.33 4.49
C ALA A 56 14.56 7.73 4.08
N LEU A 57 14.58 6.80 3.13
CA LEU A 57 15.81 6.21 2.57
C LEU A 57 16.72 7.28 1.98
N ALA A 58 16.17 8.12 1.09
CA ALA A 58 16.93 9.14 0.37
C ALA A 58 17.52 10.18 1.35
N ALA A 59 16.72 10.67 2.30
CA ALA A 59 17.19 11.61 3.32
C ALA A 59 18.31 11.01 4.18
N ALA A 60 18.17 9.75 4.62
CA ALA A 60 19.19 9.04 5.38
C ALA A 60 20.49 8.86 4.55
N ARG A 61 20.37 8.50 3.28
CA ARG A 61 21.53 8.35 2.36
C ARG A 61 22.25 9.66 2.15
N ILE A 62 21.53 10.77 1.95
CA ILE A 62 22.12 12.10 1.82
C ILE A 62 22.85 12.50 3.10
N ALA A 63 22.23 12.30 4.26
CA ALA A 63 22.86 12.61 5.56
C ALA A 63 24.11 11.77 5.84
N ARG A 64 24.15 10.50 5.39
CA ARG A 64 25.33 9.63 5.46
C ARG A 64 26.42 10.04 4.48
N ALA A 65 26.06 10.34 3.24
CA ALA A 65 27.00 10.80 2.22
C ALA A 65 27.72 12.09 2.62
N ARG A 66 27.03 12.97 3.36
CA ARG A 66 27.59 14.20 3.94
C ARG A 66 28.39 13.98 5.23
N GLY A 67 28.43 12.76 5.77
CA GLY A 67 29.08 12.46 7.05
C GLY A 67 28.35 12.98 8.30
N GLU A 68 27.20 13.66 8.15
CA GLU A 68 26.45 14.26 9.27
C GLU A 68 26.06 13.20 10.32
N SER A 69 25.56 12.04 9.85
CA SER A 69 25.15 10.93 10.73
C SER A 69 26.34 10.20 11.35
N ARG A 70 27.41 9.98 10.58
CA ARG A 70 28.64 9.35 11.08
C ARG A 70 29.33 10.18 12.15
N ALA A 71 29.29 11.52 12.03
CA ALA A 71 29.82 12.41 13.05
C ALA A 71 29.04 12.28 14.38
N LEU A 72 27.70 12.19 14.31
CA LEU A 72 26.87 11.98 15.50
C LEU A 72 27.10 10.59 16.13
N GLU A 73 27.22 9.55 15.31
CA GLU A 73 27.55 8.19 15.76
C GLU A 73 28.94 8.13 16.41
N ALA A 74 29.93 8.85 15.87
CA ALA A 74 31.27 8.96 16.46
C ALA A 74 31.27 9.68 17.82
N LEU A 75 30.30 10.57 18.06
CA LEU A 75 30.04 11.19 19.37
C LEU A 75 29.25 10.28 20.33
N GLY A 76 29.01 9.01 19.94
CA GLY A 76 28.32 8.02 20.75
C GLY A 76 26.79 8.06 20.62
N ALA A 77 26.24 8.78 19.64
CA ALA A 77 24.81 8.73 19.39
C ALA A 77 24.39 7.37 18.80
N ASP A 78 23.33 6.79 19.36
CA ASP A 78 22.74 5.56 18.83
C ASP A 78 22.28 5.73 17.35
N PRO A 79 22.67 4.83 16.43
CA PRO A 79 22.36 4.96 15.00
C PRO A 79 20.86 5.10 14.71
N PHE A 80 20.02 4.45 15.52
CA PHE A 80 18.58 4.54 15.35
C PHE A 80 18.04 5.92 15.77
N ARG A 81 18.57 6.48 16.86
CA ARG A 81 18.27 7.86 17.29
C ARG A 81 18.65 8.87 16.22
N VAL A 82 19.80 8.70 15.55
CA VAL A 82 20.25 9.59 14.46
C VAL A 82 19.29 9.54 13.26
N MET A 83 18.69 8.39 12.96
CA MET A 83 17.77 8.25 11.82
C MET A 83 16.30 8.65 12.14
N ARG A 84 15.98 8.99 13.39
CA ARG A 84 14.60 9.25 13.84
C ARG A 84 13.92 10.36 13.03
N GLY A 85 14.63 11.43 12.72
CA GLY A 85 14.11 12.51 11.88
C GLY A 85 13.64 12.02 10.50
N ALA A 86 14.45 11.21 9.80
CA ALA A 86 14.10 10.66 8.50
C ALA A 86 12.86 9.75 8.56
N VAL A 87 12.80 8.88 9.57
CA VAL A 87 11.67 7.98 9.81
C VAL A 87 10.38 8.78 10.03
N LEU A 88 10.42 9.80 10.89
CA LEU A 88 9.26 10.65 11.19
C LEU A 88 8.78 11.40 9.93
N GLY A 89 9.70 12.00 9.17
CA GLY A 89 9.35 12.71 7.93
C GLY A 89 8.68 11.80 6.90
N GLY A 90 9.22 10.58 6.72
CA GLY A 90 8.61 9.58 5.85
C GLY A 90 7.25 9.07 6.36
N ALA A 91 7.13 8.84 7.67
CA ALA A 91 5.89 8.36 8.29
C ALA A 91 4.75 9.37 8.18
N ILE A 92 5.02 10.68 8.27
CA ILE A 92 4.00 11.73 8.10
C ILE A 92 3.37 11.64 6.70
N VAL A 93 4.17 11.51 5.65
CA VAL A 93 3.64 11.38 4.28
C VAL A 93 2.94 10.04 4.08
N ALA A 94 3.51 8.96 4.63
CA ALA A 94 2.90 7.65 4.54
C ALA A 94 1.53 7.57 5.25
N ALA A 95 1.34 8.34 6.33
CA ALA A 95 0.09 8.40 7.09
C ALA A 95 -1.08 9.04 6.31
N ILE A 96 -0.81 9.70 5.17
CA ILE A 96 -1.86 10.19 4.28
C ILE A 96 -2.70 9.02 3.73
N GLY A 97 -2.06 7.89 3.41
CA GLY A 97 -2.75 6.70 2.90
C GLY A 97 -3.86 6.19 3.83
N PRO A 98 -3.56 5.77 5.08
CA PRO A 98 -4.60 5.33 6.00
C PRO A 98 -5.61 6.44 6.32
N ALA A 99 -5.21 7.72 6.36
CA ALA A 99 -6.14 8.83 6.56
C ALA A 99 -7.21 8.90 5.46
N LEU A 100 -6.82 8.77 4.18
CA LEU A 100 -7.75 8.76 3.05
C LEU A 100 -8.72 7.56 3.09
N VAL A 101 -8.23 6.39 3.51
CA VAL A 101 -9.03 5.17 3.62
C VAL A 101 -10.03 5.25 4.77
N LEU A 102 -9.59 5.70 5.94
CA LEU A 102 -10.41 5.78 7.13
C LEU A 102 -11.41 6.94 7.10
N ALA A 103 -11.10 8.01 6.36
CA ALA A 103 -12.03 9.13 6.12
C ALA A 103 -13.05 8.86 5.00
N GLU A 104 -13.10 7.64 4.46
CA GLU A 104 -14.02 7.22 3.39
C GLU A 104 -13.90 7.99 2.06
N VAL A 105 -12.77 8.65 1.84
CA VAL A 105 -12.48 9.37 0.59
C VAL A 105 -12.08 8.39 -0.53
N ALA A 106 -11.50 7.25 -0.15
CA ALA A 106 -11.00 6.23 -1.06
C ALA A 106 -12.03 5.10 -1.32
N ASP A 107 -12.32 4.83 -2.59
CA ASP A 107 -13.04 3.64 -3.04
C ASP A 107 -12.04 2.49 -3.19
N LEU A 108 -12.12 1.51 -2.28
CA LEU A 108 -11.17 0.40 -2.19
C LEU A 108 -11.44 -0.73 -3.18
N GLU A 109 -12.57 -0.71 -3.89
CA GLU A 109 -12.93 -1.80 -4.81
C GLU A 109 -11.83 -2.12 -5.84
N PRO A 110 -11.09 -1.15 -6.41
CA PRO A 110 -9.96 -1.42 -7.31
C PRO A 110 -8.80 -2.21 -6.67
N LEU A 111 -8.65 -2.17 -5.34
CA LEU A 111 -7.59 -2.92 -4.63
C LEU A 111 -7.94 -4.41 -4.46
N PHE A 112 -9.21 -4.77 -4.67
CA PHE A 112 -9.70 -6.14 -4.60
C PHE A 112 -10.11 -6.59 -6.01
N PRO A 113 -9.14 -6.92 -6.89
CA PRO A 113 -9.46 -7.37 -8.23
C PRO A 113 -10.31 -8.64 -8.15
N ARG A 114 -11.57 -8.52 -8.52
CA ARG A 114 -12.47 -9.67 -8.61
C ARG A 114 -12.34 -10.27 -10.00
N PRO A 115 -12.10 -11.59 -10.12
CA PRO A 115 -12.30 -12.26 -11.39
C PRO A 115 -13.71 -11.93 -11.86
N ALA A 116 -13.85 -11.45 -13.11
CA ALA A 116 -15.16 -11.40 -13.72
C ALA A 116 -15.72 -12.81 -13.66
N ALA A 117 -16.85 -13.00 -12.96
CA ALA A 117 -17.40 -14.33 -12.82
C ALA A 117 -17.62 -14.93 -14.23
N PRO A 118 -17.29 -16.21 -14.43
CA PRO A 118 -17.35 -16.84 -15.74
C PRO A 118 -18.76 -16.67 -16.30
N SER A 119 -18.88 -16.08 -17.50
CA SER A 119 -20.17 -15.86 -18.13
C SER A 119 -20.82 -17.21 -18.40
N ALA A 120 -21.84 -17.55 -17.63
CA ALA A 120 -22.67 -18.72 -17.86
C ALA A 120 -23.83 -18.28 -18.76
N TRP A 121 -23.77 -18.68 -20.02
CA TRP A 121 -24.83 -18.44 -20.99
C TRP A 121 -25.83 -19.59 -20.91
N ILE A 122 -27.07 -19.26 -20.56
CA ILE A 122 -28.19 -20.20 -20.60
C ILE A 122 -29.02 -19.87 -21.84
N VAL A 123 -29.31 -20.89 -22.63
CA VAL A 123 -30.23 -20.77 -23.77
C VAL A 123 -31.65 -20.66 -23.22
N GLU A 124 -32.37 -19.60 -23.59
CA GLU A 124 -33.75 -19.37 -23.21
C GLU A 124 -34.71 -20.05 -24.21
N PRO A 125 -35.96 -20.37 -23.80
CA PRO A 125 -36.92 -21.09 -24.64
C PRO A 125 -37.29 -20.37 -25.95
N ASP A 126 -37.08 -19.06 -26.04
CA ASP A 126 -37.33 -18.25 -27.23
C ASP A 126 -36.14 -18.20 -28.21
N GLY A 127 -35.09 -18.97 -27.95
CA GLY A 127 -33.88 -19.03 -28.78
C GLY A 127 -32.86 -17.92 -28.47
N GLY A 128 -33.12 -17.07 -27.47
CA GLY A 128 -32.12 -16.16 -26.93
C GLY A 128 -31.08 -16.86 -26.05
N MET A 129 -29.97 -16.19 -25.76
CA MET A 129 -28.99 -16.60 -24.76
C MET A 129 -28.91 -15.54 -23.67
N ARG A 130 -28.96 -15.93 -22.40
CA ARG A 130 -28.82 -15.00 -21.27
C ARG A 130 -27.57 -15.31 -20.47
N ASP A 131 -26.75 -14.30 -20.25
CA ASP A 131 -25.70 -14.32 -19.25
C ASP A 131 -26.35 -14.13 -17.87
N THR A 132 -26.39 -15.21 -17.09
CA THR A 132 -27.03 -15.20 -15.77
C THR A 132 -26.35 -14.28 -14.76
N ILE A 133 -25.10 -13.90 -15.02
CA ILE A 133 -24.29 -13.10 -14.11
C ILE A 133 -24.28 -11.64 -14.56
N ARG A 134 -24.08 -11.37 -15.85
CA ARG A 134 -24.02 -10.00 -16.37
C ARG A 134 -25.40 -9.39 -16.56
N GLY A 135 -26.46 -10.20 -16.54
CA GLY A 135 -27.81 -9.75 -16.86
C GLY A 135 -27.97 -9.39 -18.33
N THR A 136 -26.98 -9.67 -19.18
CA THR A 136 -27.06 -9.41 -20.62
C THR A 136 -27.77 -10.56 -21.31
N ARG A 137 -28.72 -10.23 -22.17
CA ARG A 137 -29.47 -11.16 -22.98
C ARG A 137 -29.17 -10.90 -24.45
N LEU A 138 -28.92 -11.95 -25.20
CA LEU A 138 -28.75 -11.94 -26.64
C LEU A 138 -30.01 -12.55 -27.24
N GLY A 139 -30.86 -11.72 -27.86
CA GLY A 139 -32.08 -12.20 -28.50
C GLY A 139 -31.81 -13.04 -29.75
N PRO A 140 -32.83 -13.74 -30.28
CA PRO A 140 -32.73 -14.69 -31.40
C PRO A 140 -32.35 -14.08 -32.78
N GLY A 141 -31.91 -12.81 -32.83
CA GLY A 141 -31.36 -12.15 -34.02
C GLY A 141 -30.03 -11.42 -33.78
N GLY A 142 -29.34 -11.71 -32.67
CA GLY A 142 -28.10 -11.04 -32.30
C GLY A 142 -28.30 -9.68 -31.61
N VAL A 143 -29.53 -9.32 -31.27
CA VAL A 143 -29.85 -8.08 -30.52
C VAL A 143 -29.43 -8.26 -29.07
N LEU A 144 -28.62 -7.33 -28.56
CA LEU A 144 -28.09 -7.40 -27.20
C LEU A 144 -28.92 -6.50 -26.27
N GLU A 145 -29.70 -7.13 -25.40
CA GLU A 145 -30.53 -6.48 -24.38
C GLU A 145 -29.78 -6.52 -23.03
N VAL A 146 -29.51 -5.37 -22.44
CA VAL A 146 -28.91 -5.30 -21.10
C VAL A 146 -30.05 -5.32 -20.08
N ALA A 147 -30.32 -6.49 -19.49
CA ALA A 147 -31.23 -6.55 -18.35
C ALA A 147 -30.54 -5.99 -17.10
N LEU A 148 -31.33 -5.35 -16.24
CA LEU A 148 -30.87 -4.81 -14.96
C LEU A 148 -30.18 -5.90 -14.13
N ARG A 149 -28.94 -5.62 -13.69
CA ARG A 149 -28.13 -6.49 -12.82
C ARG A 149 -28.95 -6.95 -11.62
N SER A 150 -29.01 -8.26 -11.37
CA SER A 150 -29.37 -8.78 -10.04
C SER A 150 -28.24 -8.44 -9.06
N ALA A 151 -28.60 -7.76 -7.96
CA ALA A 151 -27.68 -7.38 -6.89
C ALA A 151 -27.32 -8.55 -5.96
N GLU A 152 -27.91 -9.73 -6.15
CA GLU A 152 -27.95 -10.79 -5.13
C GLU A 152 -26.73 -11.73 -5.10
N ALA A 153 -25.79 -11.62 -6.05
CA ALA A 153 -24.66 -12.56 -6.14
C ALA A 153 -23.47 -12.25 -5.21
N PHE A 154 -23.54 -11.25 -4.32
CA PHE A 154 -22.37 -10.73 -3.62
C PHE A 154 -22.44 -10.80 -2.09
N ALA A 155 -22.38 -12.02 -1.54
CA ALA A 155 -22.03 -12.23 -0.14
C ALA A 155 -20.49 -12.12 0.06
N GLY A 156 -19.94 -10.92 -0.12
CA GLY A 156 -18.57 -10.60 0.28
C GLY A 156 -18.53 -10.01 1.70
N ALA A 157 -17.35 -9.98 2.33
CA ALA A 157 -17.17 -9.34 3.63
C ALA A 157 -17.74 -7.90 3.63
N PRO A 158 -18.43 -7.48 4.72
CA PRO A 158 -19.07 -6.18 4.78
C PRO A 158 -18.05 -5.07 4.48
N ILE A 159 -18.45 -4.07 3.70
CA ILE A 159 -17.57 -3.00 3.18
C ILE A 159 -16.72 -2.36 4.30
N GLY A 160 -17.30 -2.21 5.50
CA GLY A 160 -16.62 -1.68 6.68
C GLY A 160 -15.43 -2.53 7.16
N GLU A 161 -15.50 -3.86 7.08
CA GLU A 161 -14.41 -4.74 7.53
C GLU A 161 -13.20 -4.64 6.60
N ARG A 162 -13.44 -4.61 5.28
CA ARG A 162 -12.37 -4.41 4.28
C ARG A 162 -11.67 -3.07 4.47
N ARG A 163 -12.44 -2.01 4.74
CA ARG A 163 -11.91 -0.67 5.00
C ARG A 163 -11.06 -0.63 6.27
N ALA A 164 -11.54 -1.22 7.36
CA ALA A 164 -10.78 -1.30 8.62
C ALA A 164 -9.46 -2.06 8.43
N ALA A 165 -9.50 -3.24 7.78
CA ALA A 165 -8.31 -4.05 7.56
C ALA A 165 -7.26 -3.33 6.67
N VAL A 166 -7.68 -2.71 5.56
CA VAL A 166 -6.77 -1.94 4.70
C VAL A 166 -6.23 -0.72 5.44
N GLY A 167 -7.07 0.00 6.19
CA GLY A 167 -6.64 1.13 7.02
C GLY A 167 -5.56 0.72 8.03
N ILE A 168 -5.77 -0.38 8.76
CA ILE A 168 -4.78 -0.92 9.72
C ILE A 168 -3.49 -1.33 9.00
N ALA A 169 -3.59 -2.06 7.89
CA ALA A 169 -2.43 -2.46 7.10
C ALA A 169 -1.59 -1.24 6.65
N LEU A 170 -2.25 -0.17 6.21
CA LEU A 170 -1.60 1.08 5.82
C LEU A 170 -0.99 1.84 7.01
N VAL A 171 -1.64 1.85 8.18
CA VAL A 171 -1.05 2.41 9.42
C VAL A 171 0.24 1.67 9.77
N ILE A 172 0.22 0.34 9.72
CA ILE A 172 1.41 -0.48 9.99
C ILE A 172 2.50 -0.17 8.99
N LEU A 173 2.19 -0.12 7.68
CA LEU A 173 3.15 0.21 6.63
C LEU A 173 3.70 1.63 6.77
N ALA A 174 2.89 2.60 7.20
CA ALA A 174 3.32 3.98 7.38
C ALA A 174 4.44 4.12 8.41
N VAL A 175 4.51 3.20 9.37
CA VAL A 175 5.59 3.12 10.35
C VAL A 175 6.69 2.17 9.86
N ALA A 176 6.33 0.99 9.37
CA ALA A 176 7.27 -0.08 9.06
C ALA A 176 8.17 0.24 7.84
N ALA A 177 7.62 0.86 6.79
CA ALA A 177 8.39 1.14 5.57
C ALA A 177 9.52 2.17 5.82
N PRO A 178 9.28 3.35 6.42
CA PRO A 178 10.36 4.27 6.79
C PRO A 178 11.39 3.66 7.76
N LEU A 179 10.94 2.81 8.68
CA LEU A 179 11.82 2.14 9.65
C LEU A 179 12.77 1.13 9.02
N VAL A 180 12.33 0.38 8.01
CA VAL A 180 13.17 -0.59 7.29
C VAL A 180 14.06 0.12 6.28
N ALA A 181 13.53 1.16 5.62
CA ALA A 181 14.23 1.97 4.64
C ALA A 181 15.53 2.61 5.18
N THR A 182 15.52 3.09 6.42
CA THR A 182 16.68 3.81 7.01
C THR A 182 17.78 2.88 7.54
N ARG A 183 17.57 1.56 7.52
CA ARG A 183 18.57 0.59 8.03
C ARG A 183 19.80 0.46 7.15
N GLU A 184 20.88 0.05 7.78
CA GLU A 184 22.09 -0.44 7.10
C GLU A 184 22.00 -1.95 6.88
N GLY A 185 22.65 -2.46 5.83
CA GLY A 185 22.61 -3.87 5.45
C GLY A 185 22.85 -4.10 3.96
N GLY A 186 22.99 -5.36 3.55
CA GLY A 186 23.13 -5.72 2.13
C GLY A 186 21.96 -5.22 1.29
N SER A 187 22.24 -4.74 0.07
CA SER A 187 21.21 -4.28 -0.87
C SER A 187 20.38 -5.45 -1.41
N SER A 188 21.02 -6.58 -1.72
CA SER A 188 20.38 -7.76 -2.30
C SER A 188 19.28 -8.35 -1.41
N GLY A 189 19.58 -8.62 -0.14
CA GLY A 189 18.61 -9.18 0.81
C GLY A 189 17.41 -8.25 1.05
N ARG A 190 17.62 -6.94 1.03
CA ARG A 190 16.53 -5.96 1.18
C ARG A 190 15.62 -5.91 -0.04
N VAL A 191 16.20 -5.95 -1.24
CA VAL A 191 15.43 -6.01 -2.48
C VAL A 191 14.62 -7.31 -2.55
N ALA A 192 15.25 -8.45 -2.26
CA ALA A 192 14.55 -9.74 -2.23
C ALA A 192 13.40 -9.74 -1.21
N PHE A 193 13.62 -9.22 0.00
CA PHE A 193 12.57 -9.11 1.01
C PHE A 193 11.44 -8.17 0.59
N ALA A 194 11.76 -7.02 -0.02
CA ALA A 194 10.75 -6.09 -0.52
C ALA A 194 9.91 -6.73 -1.64
N VAL A 195 10.54 -7.46 -2.57
CA VAL A 195 9.83 -8.19 -3.64
C VAL A 195 8.92 -9.25 -3.03
N LEU A 196 9.42 -10.06 -2.10
CA LEU A 196 8.61 -11.08 -1.41
C LEU A 196 7.40 -10.45 -0.69
N LEU A 197 7.62 -9.30 -0.03
CA LEU A 197 6.56 -8.57 0.65
C LEU A 197 5.47 -8.10 -0.33
N VAL A 198 5.86 -7.55 -1.48
CA VAL A 198 4.92 -7.13 -2.53
C VAL A 198 4.13 -8.32 -3.05
N VAL A 199 4.78 -9.44 -3.34
CA VAL A 199 4.12 -10.68 -3.76
C VAL A 199 3.13 -11.17 -2.69
N ALA A 200 3.52 -11.17 -1.42
CA ALA A 200 2.65 -11.56 -0.31
C ALA A 200 1.45 -10.61 -0.14
N MET A 201 1.64 -9.30 -0.33
CA MET A 201 0.56 -8.31 -0.33
C MET A 201 -0.44 -8.58 -1.46
N ILE A 202 0.06 -8.80 -2.68
CA ILE A 202 -0.79 -9.13 -3.84
C ILE A 202 -1.59 -10.42 -3.55
N ALA A 203 -0.92 -11.47 -3.09
CA ALA A 203 -1.57 -12.73 -2.75
C ALA A 203 -2.65 -12.56 -1.66
N ALA A 204 -2.38 -11.76 -0.62
CA ALA A 204 -3.36 -11.47 0.43
C ALA A 204 -4.60 -10.74 -0.12
N PHE A 205 -4.41 -9.69 -0.93
CA PHE A 205 -5.52 -8.98 -1.58
C PHE A 205 -6.32 -9.89 -2.50
N GLN A 206 -5.66 -10.75 -3.28
CA GLN A 206 -6.32 -11.72 -4.16
C GLN A 206 -7.13 -12.77 -3.39
N LEU A 207 -6.62 -13.30 -2.28
CA LEU A 207 -7.34 -14.25 -1.43
C LEU A 207 -8.61 -13.64 -0.82
N VAL A 208 -8.52 -12.38 -0.35
CA VAL A 208 -9.67 -11.65 0.18
C VAL A 208 -10.67 -11.31 -0.93
N ALA A 209 -10.19 -10.87 -2.10
CA ALA A 209 -11.03 -10.58 -3.25
C ALA A 209 -11.80 -11.82 -3.75
N ALA A 210 -11.17 -13.01 -3.67
CA ALA A 210 -11.78 -14.28 -4.00
C ALA A 210 -12.71 -14.85 -2.90
N GLY A 211 -12.89 -14.14 -1.77
CA GLY A 211 -13.69 -14.62 -0.64
C GLY A 211 -13.12 -15.86 0.06
N ARG A 212 -11.82 -16.15 -0.12
CA ARG A 212 -11.15 -17.33 0.45
C ARG A 212 -10.52 -17.07 1.82
N ALA A 213 -10.48 -15.81 2.25
CA ALA A 213 -9.84 -15.37 3.49
C ALA A 213 -10.56 -14.15 4.10
N SER A 214 -10.36 -13.92 5.40
CA SER A 214 -10.86 -12.71 6.07
C SER A 214 -10.09 -11.46 5.60
N ALA A 215 -10.73 -10.29 5.68
CA ALA A 215 -10.11 -9.03 5.26
C ALA A 215 -8.78 -8.74 5.99
N PHE A 216 -8.66 -9.18 7.25
CA PHE A 216 -7.49 -8.99 8.10
C PHE A 216 -6.24 -9.74 7.63
N VAL A 217 -6.34 -10.70 6.70
CA VAL A 217 -5.16 -11.34 6.10
C VAL A 217 -4.26 -10.31 5.38
N VAL A 218 -4.83 -9.20 4.89
CA VAL A 218 -4.06 -8.06 4.32
C VAL A 218 -3.10 -7.44 5.34
N CYS A 219 -3.34 -7.59 6.64
CA CYS A 219 -2.45 -7.07 7.69
C CYS A 219 -1.20 -7.95 7.91
N VAL A 220 -1.19 -9.20 7.43
CA VAL A 220 -0.10 -10.14 7.71
C VAL A 220 1.24 -9.66 7.13
N PRO A 221 1.38 -9.33 5.83
CA PRO A 221 2.67 -8.90 5.31
C PRO A 221 3.21 -7.61 5.99
N PRO A 222 2.41 -6.55 6.21
CA PRO A 222 2.83 -5.36 6.96
C PRO A 222 3.31 -5.68 8.38
N LEU A 223 2.63 -6.60 9.08
CA LEU A 223 3.07 -7.06 10.40
C LEU A 223 4.42 -7.78 10.33
N VAL A 224 4.65 -8.61 9.32
CA VAL A 224 5.96 -9.25 9.10
C VAL A 224 7.04 -8.19 8.84
N LEU A 225 6.76 -7.18 8.00
CA LEU A 225 7.66 -6.06 7.77
C LEU A 225 7.94 -5.30 9.07
N LEU A 226 6.93 -5.02 9.90
CA LEU A 226 7.09 -4.33 11.18
C LEU A 226 7.86 -5.17 12.21
N ALA A 227 7.57 -6.47 12.30
CA ALA A 227 8.29 -7.39 13.18
C ALA A 227 9.75 -7.50 12.76
N HIS A 228 10.03 -7.67 11.46
CA HIS A 228 11.37 -7.55 10.90
C HIS A 228 11.98 -6.18 11.22
N ALA A 229 11.15 -5.12 11.22
CA ALA A 229 11.58 -3.79 11.56
C ALA A 229 12.07 -3.68 13.02
N LEU A 230 11.39 -4.33 13.95
CA LEU A 230 11.68 -4.25 15.38
C LEU A 230 12.79 -5.23 15.78
N VAL A 231 12.72 -6.48 15.31
CA VAL A 231 13.68 -7.53 15.67
C VAL A 231 15.10 -7.17 15.23
N SER A 232 15.25 -6.62 14.01
CA SER A 232 16.58 -6.28 13.54
C SER A 232 17.19 -5.07 14.26
N ARG A 233 16.43 -4.34 15.10
CA ARG A 233 17.02 -3.33 15.99
C ARG A 233 17.90 -3.97 17.05
N TYR A 234 17.50 -5.12 17.56
CA TYR A 234 18.19 -5.79 18.67
C TYR A 234 19.44 -6.56 18.21
N ARG A 235 19.55 -6.90 16.93
CA ARG A 235 20.71 -7.64 16.38
C ARG A 235 21.90 -6.75 15.98
N GLY A 236 21.79 -5.43 16.17
CA GLY A 236 22.73 -4.43 15.64
C GLY A 236 23.99 -4.15 16.46
N ALA A 237 24.23 -4.84 17.58
CA ALA A 237 25.44 -4.62 18.39
C ALA A 237 26.28 -5.91 18.48
N PRO A 238 27.24 -6.14 17.57
CA PRO A 238 28.44 -6.85 17.98
C PRO A 238 29.21 -5.96 18.98
N PRO A 239 29.69 -6.48 20.12
CA PRO A 239 30.66 -5.77 20.93
C PRO A 239 31.89 -5.48 20.07
N ARG A 240 32.35 -4.22 20.06
CA ARG A 240 33.68 -3.86 19.58
C ARG A 240 34.67 -4.03 20.73
#